data_AF-A0A177AMJ8-F1
#
_entry.id   AF-A0A177AMJ8-F1
#
_cell.length_a   1.000
_cell.length_b   1.000
_cell.length_c   1.000
_cell.angle_alpha   90.00
_cell.angle_beta   90.00
_cell.angle_gamma   90.00
#
_symmetry.space_group_name_H-M   'P 1'
#
loop_
_entity.id
_entity.type
_entity.pdbx_description
1 polymer ?
#
loop_
_entity_poly.entity_id
_entity_poly.type
_entity_poly.pdbx_seq_one_letter_code
_entity_poly.pdbx_strand_id
1 'polypeptide(L)'
;MLRSDDSTHLGQRFIPRLLDEFSFDGPNGHHVCLVHTETARSIAAQLIMGVSYLHSRGLCRGDLHTRNFLLCGPDLDCLSHNELYNRYRLDKAPVMRVDGAAVEPHAPPYAVYPMHIKMPAVTISGYGTSFVVAIKLSPKLHTPALYLPPEDFFNDPITQAADIWTLAVNLYEVLLSWKHLAGTEMI
;
A
#
# COMPACT_ATOMS: atom_id res chain seq x y z
N MET A 1 -0.23 -3.37 26.56
CA MET A 1 -1.08 -3.56 25.37
C MET A 1 -1.84 -4.87 25.54
N LEU A 2 -3.14 -4.89 25.24
CA LEU A 2 -3.95 -6.09 25.38
C LEU A 2 -3.50 -7.10 24.33
N ARG A 3 -2.71 -8.10 24.76
CA ARG A 3 -2.58 -9.36 24.02
C ARG A 3 -3.98 -9.95 23.84
N SER A 4 -4.15 -10.82 22.85
CA SER A 4 -5.44 -11.45 22.53
C SER A 4 -5.99 -12.26 23.71
N ASP A 5 -6.53 -11.59 24.72
CA ASP A 5 -7.46 -12.19 25.66
C ASP A 5 -8.83 -12.19 24.97
N ASP A 6 -9.53 -13.32 25.08
CA ASP A 6 -10.89 -13.54 24.59
C ASP A 6 -11.90 -12.70 25.40
N SER A 7 -11.75 -11.38 25.32
CA SER A 7 -12.67 -10.43 25.90
C SER A 7 -13.95 -10.46 25.07
N THR A 8 -15.05 -10.90 25.67
CA THR A 8 -16.38 -10.84 25.07
C THR A 8 -16.96 -9.42 25.02
N HIS A 9 -16.19 -8.42 25.45
CA HIS A 9 -16.62 -7.04 25.55
C HIS A 9 -16.83 -6.43 24.15
N LEU A 10 -18.03 -5.89 23.89
CA LEU A 10 -18.40 -5.31 22.58
C LEU A 10 -17.43 -4.21 22.12
N GLY A 11 -16.79 -3.51 23.07
CA GLY A 11 -15.76 -2.51 22.81
C GLY A 11 -14.46 -3.04 22.20
N GLN A 12 -14.16 -4.35 22.33
CA GLN A 12 -12.92 -4.94 21.82
C GLN A 12 -12.77 -4.79 20.31
N ARG A 13 -13.88 -4.79 19.56
CA ARG A 13 -13.88 -4.61 18.10
C ARG A 13 -13.36 -3.25 17.64
N PHE A 14 -13.32 -2.26 18.53
CA PHE A 14 -12.85 -0.90 18.26
C PHE A 14 -11.40 -0.66 18.71
N ILE A 15 -10.73 -1.69 19.26
CA ILE A 15 -9.33 -1.64 19.67
C ILE A 15 -8.49 -2.47 18.67
N PRO A 16 -7.41 -1.92 18.07
CA PRO A 16 -6.55 -2.67 17.16
C PRO A 16 -5.95 -3.92 17.83
N ARG A 17 -6.19 -5.10 17.25
CA ARG A 17 -5.61 -6.36 17.75
C ARG A 17 -4.12 -6.41 17.46
N LEU A 18 -3.31 -6.53 18.52
CA LEU A 18 -1.89 -6.87 18.44
C LEU A 18 -1.79 -8.37 18.13
N LEU A 19 -1.22 -8.71 16.97
CA LEU A 19 -1.16 -10.09 16.48
C LEU A 19 0.13 -10.79 16.90
N ASP A 20 1.24 -10.04 16.93
CA ASP A 20 2.55 -10.58 17.30
C ASP A 20 3.43 -9.46 17.87
N GLU A 21 4.42 -9.87 18.65
CA GLU A 21 5.40 -9.01 19.29
C GLU A 21 6.75 -9.72 19.24
N PHE A 22 7.73 -9.09 18.60
CA PHE A 22 9.11 -9.55 18.63
C PHE A 22 10.05 -8.40 18.88
N SER A 23 11.24 -8.71 19.38
CA SER A 23 12.27 -7.71 19.63
C SER A 23 13.59 -8.07 18.97
N PHE A 24 14.39 -7.05 18.68
CA PHE A 24 15.71 -7.20 18.10
C PHE A 24 16.64 -6.08 18.60
N ASP A 25 17.93 -6.37 18.66
CA ASP A 25 18.96 -5.40 19.04
C ASP A 25 19.49 -4.68 17.79
N GLY A 26 19.41 -3.36 17.81
CA GLY A 26 19.98 -2.48 16.81
C GLY A 26 21.18 -1.71 17.36
N PRO A 27 21.90 -0.96 16.51
CA PRO A 27 23.05 -0.14 16.91
C PRO A 27 22.69 0.93 17.96
N ASN A 28 21.41 1.24 18.13
CA ASN A 28 20.88 2.22 19.09
C ASN A 28 20.12 1.58 20.27
N GLY A 29 20.20 0.26 20.45
CA GLY A 29 19.60 -0.45 21.58
C GLY A 29 18.53 -1.46 21.19
N HIS A 30 17.75 -1.87 22.19
CA HIS A 30 16.73 -2.90 22.04
C HIS A 30 15.43 -2.31 21.47
N HIS A 31 14.95 -2.86 20.36
CA HIS A 31 13.75 -2.39 19.67
C HIS A 31 12.64 -3.44 19.77
N VAL A 32 11.45 -3.03 20.23
CA VAL A 32 10.25 -3.87 20.22
C VAL A 32 9.40 -3.53 18.99
N CYS A 33 9.10 -4.54 18.17
CA CYS A 33 8.25 -4.43 17.00
C CYS A 33 6.85 -5.01 17.28
N LEU A 34 5.81 -4.25 16.93
CA LEU A 34 4.41 -4.58 17.18
C LEU A 34 3.67 -4.79 15.86
N VAL A 35 3.10 -5.99 15.66
CA VAL A 35 2.49 -6.42 14.40
C VAL A 35 0.96 -6.32 14.45
N HIS A 36 0.34 -5.70 13.43
CA HIS A 36 -1.12 -5.55 13.30
C HIS A 36 -1.67 -6.03 11.93
N THR A 37 -2.92 -6.52 11.94
CA THR A 37 -3.92 -6.75 10.86
C THR A 37 -3.66 -7.76 9.72
N GLU A 38 -4.61 -8.71 9.56
CA GLU A 38 -4.67 -9.77 8.53
C GLU A 38 -4.72 -9.26 7.08
N THR A 39 -5.29 -8.08 6.82
CA THR A 39 -5.47 -7.55 5.46
C THR A 39 -4.14 -7.17 4.79
N ALA A 40 -3.22 -6.52 5.50
CA ALA A 40 -1.91 -6.17 4.96
C ALA A 40 -1.09 -7.43 4.61
N ARG A 41 -1.14 -8.46 5.46
CA ARG A 41 -0.52 -9.78 5.18
C ARG A 41 -1.17 -10.48 3.99
N SER A 42 -2.49 -10.41 3.87
CA SER A 42 -3.22 -10.97 2.72
C SER A 42 -2.83 -10.27 1.43
N ILE A 43 -2.78 -8.94 1.42
CA ILE A 43 -2.33 -8.13 0.28
C ILE A 43 -0.88 -8.47 -0.07
N ALA A 44 0.01 -8.53 0.92
CA ALA A 44 1.40 -8.92 0.72
C ALA A 44 1.53 -10.31 0.07
N ALA A 45 0.80 -11.30 0.58
CA ALA A 45 0.79 -12.64 0.02
C ALA A 45 0.29 -12.65 -1.44
N GLN A 46 -0.79 -11.92 -1.74
CA GLN A 46 -1.32 -11.81 -3.10
C GLN A 46 -0.33 -11.15 -4.07
N LEU A 47 0.37 -10.10 -3.65
CA LEU A 47 1.41 -9.46 -4.45
C LEU A 47 2.58 -10.42 -4.72
N ILE A 48 3.04 -11.16 -3.71
CA ILE A 48 4.09 -12.18 -3.87
C ILE A 48 3.65 -13.26 -4.86
N MET A 49 2.43 -13.78 -4.72
CA MET A 49 1.88 -14.78 -5.64
C MET A 49 1.76 -14.25 -7.07
N GLY A 50 1.31 -13.00 -7.24
CA GLY A 50 1.21 -12.35 -8.54
C GLY A 50 2.56 -12.17 -9.22
N VAL A 51 3.57 -11.69 -8.49
CA VAL A 51 4.95 -11.56 -9.02
C VAL A 51 5.55 -12.93 -9.35
N SER A 52 5.39 -13.92 -8.48
CA SER A 52 5.85 -15.30 -8.73
C SER A 52 5.24 -15.88 -10.01
N TYR A 53 3.94 -15.66 -10.24
CA TYR A 53 3.27 -16.08 -11.47
C TYR A 53 3.87 -15.39 -12.70
N LEU A 54 4.04 -14.06 -12.68
CA LEU A 54 4.68 -13.33 -13.78
C LEU A 54 6.09 -13.86 -14.07
N HIS A 55 6.85 -14.12 -13.01
CA HIS A 55 8.21 -14.63 -13.14
C HIS A 55 8.26 -16.00 -13.79
N SER A 56 7.32 -16.89 -13.43
CA SER A 56 7.16 -18.22 -14.07
C SER A 56 6.88 -18.15 -15.57
N ARG A 57 6.40 -17.01 -16.07
CA ARG A 57 6.15 -16.74 -17.49
C ARG A 57 7.31 -15.99 -18.18
N GLY A 58 8.43 -15.80 -17.48
CA GLY A 58 9.58 -15.04 -17.99
C GLY A 58 9.35 -13.53 -18.07
N LEU A 59 8.27 -13.03 -17.44
CA LEU A 59 7.94 -11.62 -17.42
C LEU A 59 8.59 -10.95 -16.20
N CYS A 60 9.11 -9.75 -16.43
CA CYS A 60 9.55 -8.83 -15.39
C CYS A 60 8.69 -7.55 -15.50
N ARG A 61 8.25 -7.03 -14.37
CA ARG A 61 7.42 -5.83 -14.26
C ARG A 61 8.25 -4.57 -14.46
N GLY A 62 9.34 -4.42 -13.72
CA GLY A 62 10.29 -3.31 -13.85
C GLY A 62 9.81 -1.95 -13.31
N ASP A 63 8.62 -1.91 -12.70
CA ASP A 63 7.99 -0.69 -12.16
C ASP A 63 7.03 -0.97 -10.98
N LEU A 64 7.33 -2.01 -10.18
CA LEU A 64 6.49 -2.33 -9.03
C LEU A 64 6.52 -1.19 -8.01
N HIS A 65 5.38 -0.55 -7.81
CA HIS A 65 5.16 0.42 -6.74
C HIS A 65 3.69 0.42 -6.30
N THR A 66 3.41 0.90 -5.08
CA THR A 66 2.07 0.93 -4.48
C THR A 66 0.98 1.51 -5.40
N ARG A 67 1.29 2.51 -6.23
CA ARG A 67 0.32 3.09 -7.20
C ARG A 67 -0.06 2.16 -8.36
N ASN A 68 0.69 1.07 -8.57
CA ASN A 68 0.40 0.02 -9.55
C ASN A 68 -0.32 -1.18 -8.90
N PHE A 69 -0.58 -1.14 -7.59
CA PHE A 69 -1.35 -2.14 -6.87
C PHE A 69 -2.78 -1.65 -6.73
N LEU A 70 -3.71 -2.32 -7.40
CA LEU A 70 -5.11 -1.94 -7.39
C LEU A 70 -5.84 -2.79 -6.37
N LEU A 71 -6.53 -2.13 -5.44
CA LEU A 71 -7.42 -2.82 -4.51
C LEU A 71 -8.69 -3.24 -5.25
N CYS A 72 -9.07 -4.50 -5.09
CA CYS A 72 -10.23 -5.09 -5.72
C CYS A 72 -11.30 -5.40 -4.67
N GLY A 73 -12.54 -5.12 -5.02
CA GLY A 73 -13.71 -5.43 -4.20
C GLY A 73 -14.88 -5.87 -5.06
N PRO A 74 -15.85 -6.56 -4.46
CA PRO A 74 -17.00 -7.07 -5.18
C PRO A 74 -17.75 -5.91 -5.86
N ASP A 75 -18.06 -6.13 -7.13
CA ASP A 75 -18.91 -5.26 -7.97
C ASP A 75 -18.39 -3.84 -8.19
N LEU A 76 -17.12 -3.53 -7.86
CA LEU A 76 -16.54 -2.20 -8.10
C LEU A 76 -16.70 -1.76 -9.56
N ASP A 77 -16.47 -2.68 -10.50
CA ASP A 77 -16.59 -2.45 -11.95
C ASP A 77 -18.04 -2.28 -12.41
N CYS A 78 -19.00 -2.65 -11.57
CA CYS A 78 -20.44 -2.59 -11.86
C CYS A 78 -21.13 -1.39 -11.20
N LEU A 79 -20.44 -0.65 -10.32
CA LEU A 79 -20.99 0.52 -9.64
C LEU A 79 -20.85 1.77 -10.53
N SER A 80 -21.93 2.52 -10.66
CA SER A 80 -21.84 3.91 -11.12
C SER A 80 -21.10 4.79 -10.09
N HIS A 81 -20.59 5.94 -10.52
CA HIS A 81 -19.93 6.90 -9.62
C HIS A 81 -20.80 7.27 -8.41
N ASN A 82 -22.11 7.45 -8.61
CA ASN A 82 -23.02 7.80 -7.51
C ASN A 82 -23.22 6.64 -6.52
N GLU A 83 -23.33 5.40 -7.01
CA GLU A 83 -23.46 4.23 -6.14
C GLU A 83 -22.18 3.98 -5.35
N LEU A 84 -21.01 4.21 -5.97
CA LEU A 84 -19.71 4.17 -5.31
C LEU A 84 -19.65 5.20 -4.17
N TYR A 85 -19.98 6.46 -4.43
CA TYR A 85 -19.95 7.53 -3.42
C TYR A 85 -20.96 7.32 -2.30
N ASN A 86 -22.14 6.78 -2.62
CA ASN A 86 -23.15 6.44 -1.62
C ASN A 86 -22.71 5.27 -0.74
N ARG A 87 -22.07 4.24 -1.32
CA ARG A 87 -21.63 3.04 -0.60
C ARG A 87 -20.47 3.31 0.34
N TYR A 88 -19.46 4.05 -0.11
CA TYR A 88 -18.22 4.26 0.65
C TYR A 88 -18.16 5.58 1.43
N ARG A 89 -19.21 6.40 1.35
CA ARG A 89 -19.39 7.68 2.05
C ARG A 89 -18.16 8.59 1.98
N LEU A 90 -18.19 9.53 1.04
CA LEU A 90 -17.19 10.60 0.96
C LEU A 90 -17.44 11.64 2.04
N ASP A 91 -16.74 11.54 3.16
CA ASP A 91 -16.77 12.58 4.19
C ASP A 91 -16.07 13.85 3.66
N LYS A 92 -16.77 14.98 3.78
CA LYS A 92 -16.32 16.28 3.29
C LYS A 92 -16.04 17.20 4.48
N ALA A 93 -14.92 17.90 4.45
CA ALA A 93 -14.59 18.96 5.40
C ALA A 93 -14.56 20.31 4.67
N PRO A 94 -15.14 21.39 5.22
CA PRO A 94 -15.02 22.71 4.62
C PRO A 94 -13.55 23.14 4.61
N VAL A 95 -13.10 23.72 3.50
CA VAL A 95 -11.79 24.38 3.47
C VAL A 95 -11.94 25.70 4.21
N MET A 96 -11.06 25.94 5.17
CA MET A 96 -11.01 27.19 5.93
C MET A 96 -9.59 27.72 5.90
N ARG A 97 -9.45 29.05 5.88
CA ARG A 97 -8.13 29.66 6.05
C ARG A 97 -7.71 29.57 7.51
N VAL A 98 -6.41 29.30 7.72
CA VAL A 98 -5.82 29.19 9.07
C VAL A 98 -5.95 30.50 9.85
N ASP A 99 -5.94 31.64 9.16
CA ASP A 99 -6.11 32.98 9.74
C ASP A 99 -7.58 33.38 9.98
N GLY A 100 -8.55 32.50 9.67
CA GLY A 100 -9.98 32.74 9.84
C GLY A 100 -10.61 33.72 8.85
N ALA A 101 -9.84 34.25 7.90
CA ALA A 101 -10.38 35.14 6.88
C ALA A 101 -11.22 34.38 5.83
N ALA A 102 -11.96 35.13 5.02
CA ALA A 102 -12.78 34.56 3.96
C ALA A 102 -11.92 33.78 2.95
N VAL A 103 -12.40 32.59 2.59
CA VAL A 103 -11.80 31.74 1.55
C VAL A 103 -11.96 32.41 0.19
N GLU A 104 -10.89 32.41 -0.60
CA GLU A 104 -10.93 33.06 -1.92
C GLU A 104 -11.87 32.32 -2.89
N PRO A 105 -12.45 33.02 -3.90
CA PRO A 105 -13.38 32.42 -4.86
C PRO A 105 -12.82 31.21 -5.64
N HIS A 106 -11.49 31.12 -5.74
CA HIS A 106 -10.80 30.07 -6.49
C HIS A 106 -10.39 28.87 -5.62
N ALA A 107 -10.52 28.96 -4.30
CA ALA A 107 -10.23 27.84 -3.43
C ALA A 107 -11.40 26.83 -3.41
N PRO A 108 -11.12 25.52 -3.38
CA PRO A 108 -12.16 24.50 -3.29
C PRO A 108 -13.03 24.73 -2.04
N PRO A 109 -14.37 24.60 -2.13
CA PRO A 109 -15.25 24.84 -0.99
C PRO A 109 -15.13 23.75 0.10
N TYR A 110 -14.62 22.58 -0.25
CA TYR A 110 -14.40 21.47 0.68
C TYR A 110 -13.25 20.57 0.22
N ALA A 111 -12.62 19.92 1.18
CA ALA A 111 -11.76 18.76 1.00
C ALA A 111 -12.57 17.48 1.21
N VAL A 112 -12.13 16.39 0.59
CA VAL A 112 -12.73 15.06 0.76
C VAL A 112 -11.72 14.20 1.53
N TYR A 113 -12.14 13.57 2.61
CA TYR A 113 -11.27 12.66 3.34
C TYR A 113 -10.98 11.41 2.51
N PRO A 114 -9.77 10.84 2.63
CA PRO A 114 -9.47 9.56 2.02
C PRO A 114 -10.49 8.50 2.44
N MET A 115 -10.99 7.71 1.49
CA MET A 115 -11.92 6.63 1.79
C MET A 115 -11.23 5.55 2.64
N HIS A 116 -11.80 5.23 3.81
CA HIS A 116 -11.38 4.08 4.59
C HIS A 116 -12.00 2.80 4.01
N ILE A 117 -11.29 2.18 3.06
CA ILE A 117 -11.77 0.97 2.38
C ILE A 117 -11.01 -0.25 2.89
N LYS A 118 -11.76 -1.24 3.39
CA LYS A 118 -11.24 -2.58 3.68
C LYS A 118 -11.49 -3.48 2.48
N MET A 119 -10.53 -3.54 1.56
CA MET A 119 -10.59 -4.47 0.44
C MET A 119 -9.77 -5.73 0.73
N PRO A 120 -10.32 -6.93 0.49
CA PRO A 120 -9.61 -8.17 0.76
C PRO A 120 -8.62 -8.55 -0.34
N ALA A 121 -8.74 -7.97 -1.54
CA ALA A 121 -8.02 -8.40 -2.73
C ALA A 121 -7.19 -7.29 -3.37
N VAL A 122 -6.10 -7.67 -4.03
CA VAL A 122 -5.19 -6.77 -4.75
C VAL A 122 -4.76 -7.38 -6.09
N THR A 123 -4.62 -6.54 -7.11
CA THR A 123 -4.11 -6.93 -8.43
C THR A 123 -2.94 -6.04 -8.86
N ILE A 124 -1.96 -6.62 -9.57
CA ILE A 124 -0.85 -5.89 -10.18
C ILE A 124 -1.31 -5.31 -11.52
N SER A 125 -1.12 -4.02 -11.74
CA SER A 125 -1.57 -3.30 -12.94
C SER A 125 -0.42 -2.58 -13.66
N GLY A 126 -0.72 -1.80 -14.69
CA GLY A 126 0.26 -0.88 -15.28
C GLY A 126 1.28 -1.51 -16.22
N TYR A 127 0.93 -2.53 -17.01
CA TYR A 127 1.86 -3.35 -17.82
C TYR A 127 2.64 -2.62 -18.94
N GLY A 128 2.51 -1.30 -19.10
CA GLY A 128 3.14 -0.53 -20.18
C GLY A 128 4.68 -0.49 -20.16
N THR A 129 5.29 -0.88 -19.05
CA THR A 129 6.75 -0.91 -18.81
C THR A 129 7.31 -2.32 -18.67
N SER A 130 6.43 -3.33 -18.65
CA SER A 130 6.82 -4.74 -18.46
C SER A 130 7.62 -5.27 -19.65
N PHE A 131 8.46 -6.27 -19.40
CA PHE A 131 9.30 -6.86 -20.43
C PHE A 131 9.56 -8.36 -20.20
N VAL A 132 9.78 -9.07 -21.30
CA VAL A 132 10.22 -10.48 -21.26
C VAL A 132 11.74 -10.49 -21.17
N VAL A 133 12.29 -11.08 -20.11
CA VAL A 133 13.74 -11.07 -19.84
C VAL A 133 14.54 -11.74 -20.96
N ALA A 134 14.01 -12.82 -21.54
CA ALA A 134 14.66 -13.52 -22.64
C ALA A 134 14.76 -12.71 -23.95
N ILE A 135 13.94 -11.66 -24.09
CA ILE A 135 13.83 -10.87 -25.33
C ILE A 135 14.51 -9.50 -25.17
N LYS A 136 14.38 -8.87 -23.99
CA LYS A 136 14.89 -7.52 -23.76
C LYS A 136 16.25 -7.56 -23.06
N LEU A 137 17.31 -7.38 -23.85
CA LEU A 137 18.72 -7.50 -23.40
C LEU A 137 19.21 -6.35 -22.52
N SER A 138 18.61 -5.16 -22.62
CA SER A 138 18.97 -3.99 -21.82
C SER A 138 17.71 -3.18 -21.47
N PRO A 139 16.86 -3.70 -20.56
CA PRO A 139 15.66 -3.01 -20.15
C PRO A 139 16.04 -1.81 -19.28
N LYS A 140 15.41 -0.66 -19.55
CA LYS A 140 15.46 0.49 -18.66
C LYS A 140 14.32 0.39 -17.65
N LEU A 141 14.64 0.49 -16.37
CA LEU A 141 13.62 0.58 -15.34
C LEU A 141 13.05 2.00 -15.28
N HIS A 142 11.74 2.10 -15.10
CA HIS A 142 11.03 3.38 -14.90
C HIS A 142 10.60 3.56 -13.43
N THR A 143 11.19 2.74 -12.57
CA THR A 143 10.95 2.73 -11.13
C THR A 143 11.44 4.05 -10.51
N PRO A 144 10.66 4.70 -9.62
CA PRO A 144 11.11 5.92 -8.94
C PRO A 144 12.39 5.66 -8.13
N ALA A 145 13.26 6.68 -8.01
CA ALA A 145 14.61 6.53 -7.44
C ALA A 145 14.65 5.87 -6.05
N LEU A 146 13.63 6.07 -5.21
CA LEU A 146 13.55 5.47 -3.87
C LEU A 146 13.38 3.94 -3.87
N TYR A 147 12.94 3.36 -5.00
CA TYR A 147 12.69 1.93 -5.16
C TYR A 147 13.72 1.28 -6.09
N LEU A 148 14.70 2.06 -6.58
CA LEU A 148 15.62 1.60 -7.61
C LEU A 148 16.41 0.38 -7.10
N PRO A 149 16.43 -0.73 -7.85
CA PRO A 149 17.22 -1.89 -7.48
C PRO A 149 18.72 -1.62 -7.69
N PRO A 150 19.59 -2.27 -6.91
CA PRO A 150 21.03 -2.03 -6.97
C PRO A 150 21.60 -2.30 -8.35
N GLU A 151 21.09 -3.30 -9.09
CA GLU A 151 21.56 -3.58 -10.45
C GLU A 151 21.36 -2.42 -11.42
N ASP A 152 20.28 -1.64 -11.30
CA ASP A 152 20.08 -0.44 -12.12
C ASP A 152 21.02 0.69 -11.68
N PHE A 153 21.26 0.82 -10.38
CA PHE A 153 22.20 1.80 -9.82
C PHE A 153 23.65 1.54 -10.25
N PHE A 154 24.08 0.28 -10.21
CA PHE A 154 25.46 -0.13 -10.55
C PHE A 154 25.66 -0.42 -12.04
N ASN A 155 24.60 -0.32 -12.87
CA ASN A 155 24.58 -0.70 -14.28
C ASN A 155 24.90 -2.19 -14.52
N ASP A 156 24.49 -3.06 -13.60
CA ASP A 156 24.52 -4.50 -13.77
C ASP A 156 23.33 -4.98 -14.62
N PRO A 157 23.39 -6.21 -15.17
CA PRO A 157 22.28 -6.76 -15.93
C PRO A 157 20.98 -6.84 -15.12
N ILE A 158 19.94 -6.18 -15.62
CA ILE A 158 18.60 -6.24 -15.03
C ILE A 158 17.97 -7.60 -15.28
N THR A 159 17.49 -8.23 -14.21
CA THR A 159 16.79 -9.53 -14.26
C THR A 159 15.44 -9.44 -13.54
N GLN A 160 14.77 -10.59 -13.36
CA GLN A 160 13.58 -10.67 -12.50
C GLN A 160 13.87 -10.33 -11.03
N ALA A 161 15.14 -10.34 -10.60
CA ALA A 161 15.53 -9.92 -9.25
C ALA A 161 15.17 -8.45 -8.95
N ALA A 162 15.13 -7.59 -9.98
CA ALA A 162 14.73 -6.19 -9.85
C ALA A 162 13.30 -6.05 -9.31
N ASP A 163 12.39 -6.94 -9.75
CA ASP A 163 11.02 -7.01 -9.22
C ASP A 163 10.99 -7.47 -7.77
N ILE A 164 11.88 -8.38 -7.36
CA ILE A 164 11.95 -8.86 -5.97
C ILE A 164 12.41 -7.75 -5.04
N TRP A 165 13.42 -6.98 -5.46
CA TRP A 165 13.87 -5.80 -4.73
C TRP A 165 12.75 -4.78 -4.57
N THR A 166 12.17 -4.35 -5.68
CA THR A 166 11.08 -3.36 -5.67
C THR A 166 9.87 -3.86 -4.89
N LEU A 167 9.50 -5.14 -5.02
CA LEU A 167 8.46 -5.76 -4.21
C LEU A 167 8.78 -5.65 -2.71
N ALA A 168 10.00 -6.00 -2.28
CA ALA A 168 10.39 -5.93 -0.87
C ALA A 168 10.26 -4.51 -0.30
N VAL A 169 10.69 -3.49 -1.04
CA VAL A 169 10.54 -2.09 -0.64
C VAL A 169 9.05 -1.72 -0.50
N ASN A 170 8.20 -2.17 -1.41
CA ASN A 170 6.77 -1.92 -1.31
C ASN A 170 6.07 -2.72 -0.21
N LEU A 171 6.53 -3.94 0.10
CA LEU A 171 5.98 -4.73 1.19
C LEU A 171 6.27 -4.09 2.54
N TYR A 172 7.43 -3.45 2.70
CA TYR A 172 7.73 -2.63 3.88
C TYR A 172 6.65 -1.55 4.07
N GLU A 173 6.33 -0.80 3.02
CA GLU A 173 5.23 0.19 3.03
C GLU A 173 3.87 -0.44 3.32
N VAL A 174 3.51 -1.54 2.66
CA VAL A 174 2.20 -2.21 2.86
C VAL A 174 2.04 -2.70 4.31
N LEU A 175 3.10 -3.22 4.92
CA LEU A 175 3.06 -3.80 6.26
C LEU A 175 3.18 -2.75 7.38
N LEU A 176 3.86 -1.63 7.14
CA LEU A 176 4.08 -0.58 8.14
C LEU A 176 3.10 0.59 8.01
N SER A 177 2.77 0.99 6.78
CA SER A 177 1.90 2.14 6.48
C SER A 177 0.41 1.85 6.64
N TRP A 178 0.02 0.61 6.98
CA TRP A 178 -1.34 0.33 7.46
C TRP A 178 -1.68 1.12 8.73
N LYS A 179 -0.68 1.54 9.52
CA LYS A 179 -0.89 2.48 10.63
C LYS A 179 -1.27 3.89 10.16
N HIS A 180 -0.80 4.35 8.99
CA HIS A 180 -1.11 5.68 8.45
C HIS A 180 -2.43 5.73 7.66
N LEU A 181 -2.86 4.62 7.04
CA LEU A 181 -4.15 4.56 6.32
C LEU A 181 -5.36 4.32 7.25
N ALA A 182 -5.14 3.86 8.48
CA ALA A 182 -6.19 3.62 9.47
C ALA A 182 -6.27 4.67 10.60
N GLY A 183 -5.38 5.67 10.61
CA GLY A 183 -5.39 6.68 11.67
C GLY A 183 -4.24 7.65 11.57
N THR A 184 -4.50 8.81 10.97
CA THR A 184 -3.93 10.06 11.46
C THR A 184 -5.07 10.88 12.01
N GLU A 185 -5.40 10.64 13.28
CA GLU A 185 -5.72 11.76 14.17
C GLU A 185 -4.42 12.57 14.27
N MET A 186 -4.37 13.70 13.57
CA MET A 186 -3.50 14.80 13.97
C MET A 186 -4.41 15.86 14.58
N ILE A 187 -4.21 16.04 15.88
CA ILE A 187 -4.49 17.29 16.60
C ILE A 187 -3.63 18.39 15.97
#